data_AF-A0A093VSW0-F1
#
_entry.id   AF-A0A093VSW0-F1
#
_cell.length_a   1.000
_cell.length_b   1.000
_cell.length_c   1.000
_cell.angle_alpha   90.00
_cell.angle_beta   90.00
_cell.angle_gamma   90.00
#
_symmetry.space_group_name_H-M   'P 1'
#
loop_
_entity.id
_entity.type
_entity.pdbx_description
1 polymer ?
#
loop_
_entity_poly.entity_id
_entity_poly.type
_entity_poly.pdbx_seq_one_letter_code
_entity_poly.pdbx_strand_id
1 'polypeptide(L)'
;MAFRWIVNAGLIAIPIGSTLGVLFGIDASRQASGQSPLFSSGGSSGGTGGSGGGSGGSGGGSWSDSTGGFDLGDHYNETELGVTLSRYCNLSLGVTPPAKGGLSYTYNPNQWGVINADGPNATSSMCMNVTTFLNETYPTKTSAPEWFVTWSYPPGPENQPVHAYPNVEVSKGLPLTLSDLKSLNIDMSWTYALGNLPKDVSDTPQFDSISLNTNVAIDMFFDSLKENATDSTIAEYEIMVWFAHYGNAAQTIGNASGIVDTKVINTTTFNLYYGNHTAGQNVLQHVYTWVASEATELFTGDISPLITALTSKAGARYPSDKDYMGRFGFGSEAYYANQNVTFYVPKLEVDIQT
;
A
#
# COMPACT_ATOMS: atom_id res chain seq x y z
N MET A 1 -47.99 -15.84 37.42
CA MET A 1 -48.28 -14.98 36.25
C MET A 1 -47.04 -14.49 35.49
N ALA A 2 -45.83 -14.45 36.09
CA ALA A 2 -44.60 -13.98 35.42
C ALA A 2 -44.10 -14.87 34.25
N PHE A 3 -44.28 -16.19 34.33
CA PHE A 3 -43.76 -17.12 33.31
C PHE A 3 -44.41 -16.97 31.93
N ARG A 4 -45.71 -16.63 31.86
CA ARG A 4 -46.43 -16.38 30.60
C ARG A 4 -45.95 -15.12 29.88
N TRP A 5 -45.54 -14.10 30.63
CA TRP A 5 -44.98 -12.87 30.07
C TRP A 5 -43.58 -13.09 29.51
N ILE A 6 -42.75 -13.87 30.20
CA ILE A 6 -41.39 -14.21 29.73
C ILE A 6 -41.44 -15.06 28.46
N VAL A 7 -42.32 -16.07 28.40
CA VAL A 7 -42.47 -16.91 27.21
C VAL A 7 -43.00 -16.11 26.01
N ASN A 8 -43.99 -15.24 26.21
CA ASN A 8 -44.50 -14.39 25.14
C ASN A 8 -43.48 -13.33 24.68
N ALA A 9 -42.74 -12.72 25.60
CA ALA A 9 -41.69 -11.77 25.26
C ALA A 9 -40.53 -12.44 24.51
N GLY A 10 -40.12 -13.64 24.94
CA GLY A 10 -39.07 -14.43 24.27
C GLY A 10 -39.49 -14.88 22.87
N LEU A 11 -40.74 -15.33 22.69
CA LEU A 11 -41.26 -15.76 21.39
C LEU A 11 -41.39 -14.60 20.38
N ILE A 12 -41.49 -13.36 20.84
CA ILE A 12 -41.48 -12.16 19.96
C ILE A 12 -40.04 -11.67 19.73
N ALA A 13 -39.19 -11.68 20.76
CA ALA A 13 -37.83 -11.16 20.67
C ALA A 13 -36.91 -12.03 19.80
N ILE A 14 -37.06 -13.36 19.82
CA ILE A 14 -36.18 -14.28 19.07
C ILE A 14 -36.31 -14.08 17.55
N PRO A 15 -37.51 -14.08 16.94
CA PRO A 15 -37.64 -13.86 15.49
C PRO A 15 -37.19 -12.47 15.05
N ILE A 16 -37.43 -11.44 15.87
CA ILE A 16 -36.99 -10.06 15.57
C ILE A 16 -35.46 -9.98 15.64
N GLY A 17 -34.85 -10.53 16.71
CA GLY A 17 -33.40 -10.54 16.89
C GLY A 17 -32.67 -11.34 15.81
N SER A 18 -33.20 -12.50 15.41
CA SER A 18 -32.62 -13.27 14.30
C SER A 18 -32.71 -12.54 12.98
N THR A 19 -33.83 -11.86 12.71
CA THR A 19 -34.02 -11.09 11.48
C THR A 19 -33.09 -9.89 11.43
N LEU A 20 -32.99 -9.12 12.53
CA LEU A 20 -32.05 -7.99 12.63
C LEU A 20 -30.60 -8.46 12.54
N GLY A 21 -30.23 -9.57 13.18
CA GLY A 21 -28.89 -10.14 13.09
C GLY A 21 -28.50 -10.54 11.67
N VAL A 22 -29.42 -11.17 10.92
CA VAL A 22 -29.22 -11.48 9.49
C VAL A 22 -29.11 -10.20 8.68
N LEU A 23 -29.96 -9.20 8.92
CA LEU A 23 -29.94 -7.95 8.17
C LEU A 23 -28.65 -7.14 8.42
N PHE A 24 -28.16 -7.09 9.67
CA PHE A 24 -26.87 -6.48 9.98
C PHE A 24 -25.70 -7.27 9.38
N GLY A 25 -25.78 -8.60 9.37
CA GLY A 25 -24.77 -9.44 8.72
C GLY A 25 -24.71 -9.23 7.20
N ILE A 26 -25.88 -9.14 6.54
CA ILE A 26 -25.94 -8.83 5.10
C ILE A 26 -25.47 -7.40 4.85
N ASP A 27 -25.84 -6.43 5.69
CA ASP A 27 -25.39 -5.04 5.51
C ASP A 27 -23.86 -4.92 5.68
N ALA A 28 -23.28 -5.60 6.66
CA ALA A 28 -21.84 -5.69 6.84
C ALA A 28 -21.15 -6.38 5.65
N SER A 29 -21.73 -7.48 5.13
CA SER A 29 -21.22 -8.15 3.93
C SER A 29 -21.30 -7.25 2.70
N ARG A 30 -22.38 -6.47 2.55
CA ARG A 30 -22.56 -5.52 1.45
C ARG A 30 -21.54 -4.40 1.52
N GLN A 31 -21.31 -3.84 2.71
CA GLN A 31 -20.27 -2.84 2.93
C GLN A 31 -18.88 -3.40 2.61
N ALA A 32 -18.57 -4.62 3.05
CA ALA A 32 -17.32 -5.30 2.75
C ALA A 32 -17.14 -5.61 1.24
N SER A 33 -18.23 -5.77 0.50
CA SER A 33 -18.23 -5.98 -0.95
C SER A 33 -18.50 -4.71 -1.77
N GLY A 34 -18.36 -3.51 -1.18
CA GLY A 34 -18.55 -2.24 -1.88
C GLY A 34 -19.97 -1.93 -2.36
N GLN A 35 -20.97 -2.71 -1.93
CA GLN A 35 -22.38 -2.50 -2.25
C GLN A 35 -23.01 -1.40 -1.38
N SER A 36 -24.12 -0.83 -1.85
CA SER A 36 -24.90 0.14 -1.07
C SER A 36 -25.51 -0.49 0.19
N PRO A 37 -25.64 0.24 1.30
CA PRO A 37 -26.32 -0.26 2.49
C PRO A 37 -27.76 -0.71 2.20
N LEU A 38 -28.21 -1.78 2.86
CA LEU A 38 -29.58 -2.32 2.77
C LEU A 38 -30.65 -1.28 3.14
N PHE A 39 -30.29 -0.34 4.03
CA PHE A 39 -31.19 0.68 4.55
C PHE A 39 -30.75 2.09 4.16
N SER A 40 -30.37 2.31 2.90
CA SER A 40 -30.30 3.67 2.38
C SER A 40 -31.71 4.20 2.16
N SER A 41 -32.14 5.21 2.92
CA SER A 41 -33.34 5.98 2.60
C SER A 41 -33.13 6.66 1.24
N GLY A 42 -33.78 6.15 0.20
CA GLY A 42 -33.55 6.55 -1.17
C GLY A 42 -33.72 8.06 -1.40
N GLY A 43 -32.70 8.66 -2.03
CA GLY A 43 -32.94 9.68 -3.04
C GLY A 43 -33.30 8.98 -4.34
N SER A 44 -34.49 9.30 -4.86
CA SER A 44 -35.20 8.64 -5.95
C SER A 44 -34.42 8.34 -7.23
N SER A 45 -34.42 7.08 -7.66
CA SER A 45 -34.74 6.70 -9.04
C SER A 45 -35.27 5.26 -9.08
N GLY A 46 -36.49 5.09 -9.61
CA GLY A 46 -37.25 3.85 -9.55
C GLY A 46 -36.70 2.76 -10.46
N GLY A 47 -36.42 1.60 -9.88
CA GLY A 47 -36.18 0.35 -10.59
C GLY A 47 -37.44 -0.53 -10.56
N THR A 48 -38.25 -0.45 -11.61
CA THR A 48 -39.26 -1.45 -11.94
C THR A 48 -38.57 -2.77 -12.27
N GLY A 49 -39.03 -3.86 -11.65
CA GLY A 49 -38.53 -5.22 -11.88
C GLY A 49 -38.73 -5.68 -13.33
N GLY A 50 -37.76 -6.46 -13.81
CA GLY A 50 -37.81 -7.12 -15.10
C GLY A 50 -36.83 -8.29 -15.14
N SER A 51 -37.38 -9.49 -15.00
CA SER A 51 -36.75 -10.75 -15.38
C SER A 51 -36.43 -10.77 -16.87
N GLY A 52 -35.24 -11.22 -17.28
CA GLY A 52 -34.99 -11.54 -18.69
C GLY A 52 -33.54 -11.86 -19.04
N GLY A 53 -33.29 -13.14 -19.32
CA GLY A 53 -32.43 -13.65 -20.40
C GLY A 53 -31.03 -13.06 -20.59
N GLY A 54 -30.01 -13.82 -20.18
CA GLY A 54 -28.64 -13.63 -20.63
C GLY A 54 -28.50 -13.85 -22.13
N SER A 55 -28.07 -12.80 -22.82
CA SER A 55 -27.56 -12.81 -24.20
C SER A 55 -26.39 -11.85 -24.22
N GLY A 56 -25.22 -12.34 -24.65
CA GLY A 56 -23.99 -11.57 -24.76
C GLY A 56 -24.14 -10.33 -25.66
N GLY A 57 -23.38 -9.30 -25.33
CA GLY A 57 -23.31 -8.06 -26.08
C GLY A 57 -22.29 -7.13 -25.47
N SER A 58 -21.08 -7.17 -26.01
CA SER A 58 -20.03 -6.16 -25.88
C SER A 58 -20.59 -4.78 -26.23
N GLY A 59 -20.62 -3.87 -25.25
CA GLY A 59 -21.07 -2.49 -25.41
C GLY A 59 -20.18 -1.57 -24.60
N GLY A 60 -19.28 -0.86 -25.28
CA GLY A 60 -18.49 0.21 -24.72
C GLY A 60 -19.39 1.34 -24.24
N GLY A 61 -19.51 1.48 -22.92
CA GLY A 61 -20.08 2.64 -22.26
C GLY A 61 -18.95 3.54 -21.80
N SER A 62 -18.73 4.63 -22.53
CA SER A 62 -17.85 5.73 -22.11
C SER A 62 -18.42 6.34 -20.83
N TRP A 63 -17.81 6.00 -19.69
CA TRP A 63 -17.93 6.74 -18.44
C TRP A 63 -16.65 7.55 -18.30
N SER A 64 -16.81 8.87 -18.24
CA SER A 64 -15.72 9.83 -18.11
C SER A 64 -14.89 9.51 -16.87
N ASP A 65 -13.65 9.11 -17.12
CA ASP A 65 -12.61 8.91 -16.13
C ASP A 65 -12.37 10.21 -15.35
N SER A 66 -12.54 10.13 -14.03
CA SER A 66 -12.23 11.22 -13.10
C SER A 66 -10.79 11.14 -12.58
N THR A 67 -9.99 10.17 -13.05
CA THR A 67 -8.58 10.07 -12.70
C THR A 67 -7.77 10.85 -13.74
N GLY A 68 -7.30 12.03 -13.36
CA GLY A 68 -6.57 12.96 -14.25
C GLY A 68 -5.16 12.49 -14.62
N GLY A 69 -5.03 11.36 -15.31
CA GLY A 69 -3.77 10.79 -15.78
C GLY A 69 -3.55 10.98 -17.28
N PHE A 70 -2.34 11.37 -17.68
CA PHE A 70 -1.91 11.45 -19.08
C PHE A 70 -1.67 10.04 -19.66
N ASP A 71 -2.23 9.82 -20.85
CA ASP A 71 -2.40 8.54 -21.55
C ASP A 71 -1.06 7.98 -22.10
N LEU A 72 -0.44 7.05 -21.37
CA LEU A 72 0.67 6.20 -21.82
C LEU A 72 0.67 4.86 -21.06
N GLY A 73 -0.33 4.00 -21.33
CA GLY A 73 -0.39 2.63 -20.80
C GLY A 73 -1.73 1.95 -21.07
N ASP A 74 -1.72 0.62 -21.20
CA ASP A 74 -2.97 -0.15 -21.29
C ASP A 74 -3.70 -0.08 -19.94
N HIS A 75 -4.89 0.51 -19.95
CA HIS A 75 -5.79 0.65 -18.81
C HIS A 75 -6.99 -0.28 -18.96
N TYR A 76 -7.34 -0.99 -17.90
CA TYR A 76 -8.44 -1.94 -17.91
C TYR A 76 -9.21 -1.95 -16.58
N ASN A 77 -10.53 -1.93 -16.64
CA ASN A 77 -11.41 -1.96 -15.47
C ASN A 77 -12.41 -3.11 -15.58
N GLU A 78 -12.49 -3.95 -14.54
CA GLU A 78 -13.57 -4.92 -14.32
C GLU A 78 -14.40 -4.50 -13.13
N THR A 79 -15.71 -4.35 -13.31
CA THR A 79 -16.64 -4.06 -12.20
C THR A 79 -17.61 -5.22 -12.03
N GLU A 80 -17.60 -5.82 -10.84
CA GLU A 80 -18.54 -6.86 -10.45
C GLU A 80 -19.03 -6.60 -9.02
N LEU A 81 -20.34 -6.72 -8.78
CA LEU A 81 -20.95 -6.66 -7.45
C LEU A 81 -20.61 -5.42 -6.60
N GLY A 82 -20.25 -4.29 -7.19
CA GLY A 82 -19.91 -3.05 -6.47
C GLY A 82 -18.41 -2.85 -6.19
N VAL A 83 -17.58 -3.78 -6.67
CA VAL A 83 -16.12 -3.74 -6.62
C VAL A 83 -15.59 -3.51 -8.03
N THR A 84 -14.62 -2.61 -8.17
CA THR A 84 -13.91 -2.37 -9.43
C THR A 84 -12.43 -2.70 -9.26
N LEU A 85 -11.93 -3.62 -10.07
CA LEU A 85 -10.51 -3.89 -10.23
C LEU A 85 -9.98 -3.10 -11.42
N SER A 86 -9.05 -2.19 -11.17
CA SER A 86 -8.45 -1.33 -12.18
C SER A 86 -6.98 -1.65 -12.37
N ARG A 87 -6.54 -1.87 -13.62
CA ARG A 87 -5.16 -2.18 -13.99
C ARG A 87 -4.47 -0.97 -14.63
N TYR A 88 -3.22 -0.75 -14.22
CA TYR A 88 -2.34 0.33 -14.64
C TYR A 88 -0.95 -0.22 -14.95
N CYS A 89 -0.54 -0.18 -16.22
CA CYS A 89 0.76 -0.67 -16.68
C CYS A 89 1.74 0.46 -17.07
N ASN A 90 1.37 1.72 -16.80
CA ASN A 90 2.20 2.89 -17.06
C ASN A 90 3.49 2.80 -16.24
N LEU A 91 4.58 3.39 -16.76
CA LEU A 91 5.85 3.45 -16.02
C LEU A 91 5.72 4.31 -14.75
N SER A 92 4.99 5.42 -14.82
CA SER A 92 4.69 6.27 -13.67
C SER A 92 3.31 6.88 -13.82
N LEU A 93 2.45 6.67 -12.83
CA LEU A 93 1.11 7.22 -12.79
C LEU A 93 0.63 7.27 -11.34
N GLY A 94 0.25 8.45 -10.85
CA GLY A 94 -0.41 8.58 -9.56
C GLY A 94 -1.91 8.30 -9.68
N VAL A 95 -2.35 7.16 -9.17
CA VAL A 95 -3.77 6.78 -9.11
C VAL A 95 -4.28 7.08 -7.71
N THR A 96 -5.27 7.96 -7.59
CA THR A 96 -5.84 8.33 -6.27
C THR A 96 -7.32 7.94 -6.22
N PRO A 97 -7.65 6.72 -5.77
CA PRO A 97 -9.03 6.30 -5.61
C PRO A 97 -9.80 7.21 -4.65
N PRO A 98 -11.07 7.52 -4.93
CA PRO A 98 -11.90 8.27 -4.02
C PRO A 98 -12.14 7.47 -2.73
N ALA A 99 -12.13 8.18 -1.60
CA ALA A 99 -12.39 7.63 -0.26
C ALA A 99 -13.19 8.63 0.58
N LYS A 100 -14.26 8.16 1.24
CA LYS A 100 -15.11 8.98 2.10
C LYS A 100 -14.62 8.98 3.54
N GLY A 101 -14.32 10.17 4.06
CA GLY A 101 -14.16 10.43 5.49
C GLY A 101 -12.85 9.93 6.11
N GLY A 102 -11.85 9.60 5.30
CA GLY A 102 -10.55 9.05 5.72
C GLY A 102 -9.34 9.64 5.00
N LEU A 103 -8.16 9.04 5.24
CA LEU A 103 -6.92 9.29 4.51
C LEU A 103 -7.11 9.00 3.02
N SER A 104 -6.36 9.74 2.23
CA SER A 104 -6.28 9.54 0.79
C SER A 104 -4.99 8.80 0.48
N TYR A 105 -5.05 7.88 -0.47
CA TYR A 105 -3.91 7.08 -0.91
C TYR A 105 -3.66 7.29 -2.40
N THR A 106 -2.39 7.37 -2.77
CA THR A 106 -1.96 7.46 -4.17
C THR A 106 -1.10 6.24 -4.50
N TYR A 107 -1.56 5.45 -5.46
CA TYR A 107 -0.89 4.26 -5.94
C TYR A 107 -0.04 4.60 -7.14
N ASN A 108 1.17 4.06 -7.23
CA ASN A 108 2.06 4.33 -8.34
C ASN A 108 2.86 3.08 -8.73
N PRO A 109 2.79 2.61 -9.99
CA PRO A 109 3.70 1.58 -10.50
C PRO A 109 5.18 1.96 -10.33
N ASN A 110 5.50 3.25 -10.40
CA ASN A 110 6.77 3.87 -10.07
C ASN A 110 8.00 3.10 -10.58
N GLN A 111 8.08 2.95 -11.90
CA GLN A 111 9.13 2.24 -12.62
C GLN A 111 10.29 3.17 -12.99
N TRP A 112 10.74 3.93 -12.00
CA TRP A 112 11.73 4.99 -12.15
C TRP A 112 13.07 4.48 -12.69
N GLY A 113 13.49 3.28 -12.33
CA GLY A 113 14.71 2.65 -12.82
C GLY A 113 14.64 2.30 -14.31
N VAL A 114 13.47 1.83 -14.77
CA VAL A 114 13.21 1.58 -16.21
C VAL A 114 13.23 2.89 -16.99
N ILE A 115 12.55 3.94 -16.49
CA ILE A 115 12.53 5.26 -17.14
C ILE A 115 13.95 5.83 -17.25
N ASN A 116 14.77 5.70 -16.21
CA ASN A 116 16.14 6.20 -16.21
C ASN A 116 17.03 5.48 -17.22
N ALA A 117 16.85 4.17 -17.39
CA ALA A 117 17.66 3.36 -18.30
C ALA A 117 17.25 3.55 -19.77
N ASP A 118 15.95 3.45 -20.05
CA ASP A 118 15.42 3.26 -21.40
C ASP A 118 14.50 4.42 -21.86
N GLY A 119 14.28 5.42 -21.00
CA GLY A 119 13.47 6.60 -21.26
C GLY A 119 11.98 6.43 -20.93
N PRO A 120 11.18 7.51 -21.06
CA PRO A 120 9.77 7.53 -20.63
C PRO A 120 8.83 6.67 -21.48
N ASN A 121 9.31 6.15 -22.62
CA ASN A 121 8.54 5.28 -23.53
C ASN A 121 9.00 3.82 -23.46
N ALA A 122 9.81 3.47 -22.46
CA ALA A 122 10.30 2.12 -22.28
C ALA A 122 9.15 1.11 -22.11
N THR A 123 9.34 -0.08 -22.64
CA THR A 123 8.39 -1.18 -22.43
C THR A 123 8.68 -1.86 -21.10
N SER A 124 7.63 -2.19 -20.36
CA SER A 124 7.75 -2.94 -19.11
C SER A 124 6.67 -4.01 -18.98
N SER A 125 7.00 -5.06 -18.25
CA SER A 125 6.10 -6.15 -17.88
C SER A 125 5.34 -5.88 -16.57
N MET A 126 5.58 -4.73 -15.92
CA MET A 126 4.94 -4.41 -14.65
C MET A 126 3.55 -3.80 -14.84
N CYS A 127 2.56 -4.39 -14.16
CA CYS A 127 1.22 -3.84 -14.06
C CYS A 127 0.73 -3.87 -12.61
N MET A 128 0.26 -2.71 -12.14
CA MET A 128 -0.39 -2.54 -10.85
C MET A 128 -1.90 -2.72 -11.02
N ASN A 129 -2.56 -3.33 -10.05
CA ASN A 129 -4.00 -3.52 -10.01
C ASN A 129 -4.51 -3.01 -8.65
N VAL A 130 -5.54 -2.17 -8.67
CA VAL A 130 -6.11 -1.55 -7.48
C VAL A 130 -7.60 -1.89 -7.40
N THR A 131 -8.02 -2.39 -6.24
CA THR A 131 -9.40 -2.78 -5.97
C THR A 131 -10.11 -1.64 -5.25
N THR A 132 -11.16 -1.08 -5.85
CA THR A 132 -11.92 0.05 -5.33
C THR A 132 -13.39 -0.32 -5.15
N PHE A 133 -14.09 0.39 -4.25
CA PHE A 133 -15.50 0.17 -3.99
C PHE A 133 -16.36 1.33 -4.53
N LEU A 134 -17.48 1.00 -5.18
CA LEU A 134 -18.40 2.02 -5.71
C LEU A 134 -18.98 2.95 -4.64
N ASN A 135 -19.08 2.46 -3.40
CA ASN A 135 -19.55 3.27 -2.27
C ASN A 135 -18.46 4.19 -1.68
N GLU A 136 -17.19 4.01 -2.08
CA GLU A 136 -15.99 4.76 -1.64
C GLU A 136 -15.71 4.64 -0.13
N THR A 137 -16.21 3.59 0.53
CA THR A 137 -16.03 3.38 1.97
C THR A 137 -15.16 2.15 2.21
N TYR A 138 -14.10 2.32 2.98
CA TYR A 138 -13.15 1.27 3.36
C TYR A 138 -13.32 0.89 4.85
N PRO A 139 -12.76 -0.24 5.31
CA PRO A 139 -13.01 -0.76 6.66
C PRO A 139 -12.75 0.25 7.78
N THR A 140 -11.72 1.08 7.63
CA THR A 140 -11.40 2.18 8.55
C THR A 140 -11.13 3.47 7.77
N LYS A 141 -11.06 4.60 8.48
CA LYS A 141 -10.69 5.91 7.90
C LYS A 141 -9.22 5.97 7.47
N THR A 142 -8.45 4.97 7.82
CA THR A 142 -7.01 4.87 7.64
C THR A 142 -6.68 3.67 6.76
N SER A 143 -7.67 2.89 6.32
CA SER A 143 -7.49 1.75 5.41
C SER A 143 -7.25 2.22 3.98
N ALA A 144 -6.23 1.67 3.35
CA ALA A 144 -6.00 1.79 1.92
C ALA A 144 -6.84 0.73 1.16
N PRO A 145 -7.33 1.05 -0.05
CA PRO A 145 -7.76 0.03 -0.99
C PRO A 145 -6.72 -1.10 -1.19
N GLU A 146 -7.22 -2.31 -1.36
CA GLU A 146 -6.40 -3.48 -1.70
C GLU A 146 -5.73 -3.28 -3.07
N TRP A 147 -4.51 -3.81 -3.22
CA TRP A 147 -3.79 -3.73 -4.48
C TRP A 147 -2.77 -4.85 -4.64
N PHE A 148 -2.36 -5.10 -5.89
CA PHE A 148 -1.22 -5.95 -6.20
C PHE A 148 -0.47 -5.43 -7.42
N VAL A 149 0.78 -5.85 -7.56
CA VAL A 149 1.58 -5.60 -8.76
C VAL A 149 2.18 -6.90 -9.23
N THR A 150 2.11 -7.14 -10.54
CA THR A 150 2.83 -8.26 -11.18
C THR A 150 3.98 -7.70 -11.99
N TRP A 151 5.15 -8.32 -11.91
CA TRP A 151 6.34 -7.86 -12.61
C TRP A 151 7.34 -8.99 -12.85
N SER A 152 8.24 -8.77 -13.82
CA SER A 152 9.49 -9.52 -13.97
C SER A 152 10.51 -8.65 -14.69
N TYR A 153 11.70 -8.49 -14.13
CA TYR A 153 12.79 -7.78 -14.77
C TYR A 153 14.01 -8.67 -14.90
N PRO A 154 14.82 -8.51 -15.96
CA PRO A 154 16.18 -9.03 -15.97
C PRO A 154 17.02 -8.32 -14.89
N PRO A 155 18.19 -8.87 -14.50
CA PRO A 155 19.13 -8.16 -13.62
C PRO A 155 19.51 -6.78 -14.17
N GLY A 156 19.37 -5.75 -13.34
CA GLY A 156 19.78 -4.39 -13.66
C GLY A 156 21.30 -4.18 -13.54
N PRO A 157 21.82 -3.03 -13.97
CA PRO A 157 23.24 -2.70 -13.79
C PRO A 157 23.59 -2.49 -12.31
N GLU A 158 24.85 -2.74 -11.93
CA GLU A 158 25.31 -2.71 -10.54
C GLU A 158 25.13 -1.33 -9.86
N ASN A 159 25.24 -0.24 -10.62
CA ASN A 159 25.05 1.12 -10.12
C ASN A 159 23.59 1.55 -9.99
N GLN A 160 22.65 0.75 -10.52
CA GLN A 160 21.22 1.05 -10.53
C GLN A 160 20.43 -0.28 -10.66
N PRO A 161 20.44 -1.13 -9.62
CA PRO A 161 19.90 -2.49 -9.72
C PRO A 161 18.36 -2.56 -9.56
N VAL A 162 17.75 -1.50 -9.03
CA VAL A 162 16.30 -1.40 -8.82
C VAL A 162 15.63 -0.84 -10.08
N HIS A 163 14.61 -1.54 -10.58
CA HIS A 163 13.84 -1.12 -11.75
C HIS A 163 12.63 -0.27 -11.38
N ALA A 164 12.00 -0.59 -10.24
CA ALA A 164 10.75 0.03 -9.83
C ALA A 164 10.57 -0.06 -8.31
N TYR A 165 9.78 0.85 -7.76
CA TYR A 165 9.25 0.77 -6.40
C TYR A 165 7.73 0.96 -6.44
N PRO A 166 6.96 -0.01 -6.97
CA PRO A 166 5.50 0.04 -6.93
C PRO A 166 5.02 0.18 -5.49
N ASN A 167 4.24 1.22 -5.24
CA ASN A 167 3.89 1.60 -3.88
C ASN A 167 2.50 2.27 -3.79
N VAL A 168 2.07 2.42 -2.55
CA VAL A 168 0.96 3.27 -2.14
C VAL A 168 1.46 4.33 -1.17
N GLU A 169 1.26 5.60 -1.51
CA GLU A 169 1.64 6.78 -0.70
C GLU A 169 0.44 7.37 0.03
N VAL A 170 0.67 7.90 1.23
CA VAL A 170 -0.33 8.70 1.96
C VAL A 170 -0.40 10.11 1.32
N SER A 171 -1.53 10.46 0.71
CA SER A 171 -1.68 11.74 -0.02
C SER A 171 -2.13 12.92 0.85
N LYS A 172 -2.58 12.69 2.09
CA LYS A 172 -3.11 13.73 3.00
C LYS A 172 -2.52 13.59 4.40
N GLY A 173 -2.23 14.72 5.04
CA GLY A 173 -1.67 14.76 6.40
C GLY A 173 -0.15 14.95 6.45
N LEU A 174 0.52 14.94 5.30
CA LEU A 174 1.93 15.26 5.15
C LEU A 174 2.10 16.54 4.28
N PRO A 175 3.20 17.29 4.44
CA PRO A 175 4.25 17.11 5.44
C PRO A 175 3.86 17.52 6.86
N LEU A 176 4.44 16.87 7.86
CA LEU A 176 4.36 17.22 9.29
C LEU A 176 5.75 17.35 9.91
N THR A 177 5.91 18.11 10.99
CA THR A 177 7.17 18.18 11.74
C THR A 177 7.31 16.96 12.66
N LEU A 178 8.53 16.45 12.81
CA LEU A 178 8.81 15.30 13.68
C LEU A 178 8.47 15.56 15.16
N SER A 179 8.45 16.82 15.59
CA SER A 179 7.98 17.26 16.90
C SER A 179 6.49 17.02 17.12
N ASP A 180 5.71 17.03 16.04
CA ASP A 180 4.27 16.89 16.08
C ASP A 180 3.88 15.41 15.97
N LEU A 181 4.77 14.52 15.51
CA LEU A 181 4.48 13.09 15.39
C LEU A 181 4.37 12.42 16.78
N LYS A 182 3.17 12.00 17.16
CA LYS A 182 2.91 11.23 18.39
C LYS A 182 3.06 9.73 18.20
N SER A 183 2.52 9.20 17.10
CA SER A 183 2.61 7.79 16.73
C SER A 183 2.40 7.61 15.23
N LEU A 184 2.97 6.55 14.68
CA LEU A 184 2.80 6.10 13.30
C LEU A 184 2.39 4.63 13.34
N ASN A 185 1.08 4.39 13.49
CA ASN A 185 0.55 3.04 13.59
C ASN A 185 0.37 2.45 12.20
N ILE A 186 0.88 1.24 12.01
CA ILE A 186 0.73 0.45 10.80
C ILE A 186 -0.01 -0.83 11.15
N ASP A 187 -0.98 -1.21 10.35
CA ASP A 187 -1.61 -2.52 10.39
C ASP A 187 -1.71 -3.05 8.95
N MET A 188 -0.88 -4.03 8.62
CA MET A 188 -0.70 -4.49 7.25
C MET A 188 -0.55 -6.00 7.15
N SER A 189 -0.92 -6.51 5.97
CA SER A 189 -0.62 -7.86 5.53
C SER A 189 -0.24 -7.84 4.06
N TRP A 190 0.79 -8.58 3.69
CA TRP A 190 1.24 -8.70 2.31
C TRP A 190 1.77 -10.10 2.00
N THR A 191 1.80 -10.47 0.72
CA THR A 191 2.39 -11.72 0.25
C THR A 191 3.12 -11.54 -1.09
N TYR A 192 3.98 -12.50 -1.42
CA TYR A 192 4.62 -12.63 -2.73
C TYR A 192 4.32 -13.99 -3.35
N ALA A 193 3.77 -14.00 -4.57
CA ALA A 193 3.40 -15.22 -5.28
C ALA A 193 4.14 -15.35 -6.60
N LEU A 194 4.40 -16.58 -7.03
CA LEU A 194 4.82 -16.90 -8.39
C LEU A 194 3.64 -16.76 -9.35
N GLY A 195 3.89 -16.18 -10.52
CA GLY A 195 2.91 -16.02 -11.58
C GLY A 195 2.31 -14.61 -11.63
N ASN A 196 1.06 -14.53 -12.09
CA ASN A 196 0.37 -13.27 -12.41
C ASN A 196 -0.81 -12.96 -11.47
N LEU A 197 -1.02 -13.79 -10.45
CA LEU A 197 -2.19 -13.72 -9.60
C LEU A 197 -1.78 -13.64 -8.13
N PRO A 198 -2.50 -12.85 -7.32
CA PRO A 198 -2.27 -12.81 -5.89
C PRO A 198 -2.58 -14.17 -5.23
N LYS A 199 -1.96 -14.41 -4.08
CA LYS A 199 -2.23 -15.55 -3.20
C LYS A 199 -2.25 -15.10 -1.75
N ASP A 200 -3.01 -15.78 -0.92
CA ASP A 200 -3.08 -15.48 0.53
C ASP A 200 -1.84 -15.90 1.31
N VAL A 201 -0.93 -16.66 0.68
CA VAL A 201 0.31 -17.15 1.28
C VAL A 201 1.44 -17.00 0.27
N SER A 202 2.60 -16.53 0.72
CA SER A 202 3.78 -16.44 -0.13
C SER A 202 4.31 -17.81 -0.55
N ASP A 203 4.84 -17.90 -1.77
CA ASP A 203 5.48 -19.11 -2.28
C ASP A 203 6.95 -19.23 -1.77
N THR A 204 7.17 -19.08 -0.46
CA THR A 204 8.48 -19.37 0.15
C THR A 204 8.60 -20.88 0.45
N PRO A 205 9.76 -21.53 0.18
CA PRO A 205 11.04 -20.99 -0.32
C PRO A 205 11.20 -21.04 -1.85
N GLN A 206 10.14 -21.21 -2.64
CA GLN A 206 10.22 -21.40 -4.10
C GLN A 206 10.86 -20.21 -4.84
N PHE A 207 10.98 -19.04 -4.20
CA PHE A 207 11.66 -17.85 -4.70
C PHE A 207 13.11 -18.07 -5.15
N ASP A 208 13.84 -19.01 -4.54
CA ASP A 208 15.21 -19.34 -4.95
C ASP A 208 15.28 -19.90 -6.37
N SER A 209 14.25 -20.63 -6.80
CA SER A 209 14.19 -21.24 -8.13
C SER A 209 14.05 -20.24 -9.28
N ILE A 210 13.65 -19.01 -8.95
CA ILE A 210 13.39 -17.94 -9.92
C ILE A 210 14.34 -16.76 -9.74
N SER A 211 15.32 -16.89 -8.86
CA SER A 211 16.22 -15.80 -8.47
C SER A 211 15.45 -14.52 -8.12
N LEU A 212 14.41 -14.64 -7.28
CA LEU A 212 13.65 -13.46 -6.85
C LEU A 212 14.57 -12.55 -6.02
N ASN A 213 14.73 -11.31 -6.48
CA ASN A 213 15.43 -10.27 -5.75
C ASN A 213 14.49 -9.07 -5.58
N THR A 214 14.12 -8.81 -4.33
CA THR A 214 13.15 -7.76 -3.98
C THR A 214 13.17 -7.49 -2.48
N ASN A 215 12.58 -6.39 -2.05
CA ASN A 215 12.23 -6.14 -0.65
C ASN A 215 10.75 -5.81 -0.51
N VAL A 216 10.28 -5.68 0.73
CA VAL A 216 8.99 -5.05 1.04
C VAL A 216 9.26 -3.99 2.09
N ALA A 217 8.96 -2.74 1.77
CA ALA A 217 9.46 -1.60 2.51
C ALA A 217 8.39 -0.52 2.69
N ILE A 218 8.46 0.16 3.84
CA ILE A 218 8.03 1.54 3.96
C ILE A 218 9.23 2.42 3.57
N ASP A 219 8.95 3.49 2.85
CA ASP A 219 9.92 4.49 2.43
C ASP A 219 9.41 5.90 2.80
N MET A 220 10.24 6.66 3.51
CA MET A 220 9.89 7.96 4.08
C MET A 220 11.03 8.96 3.87
N PHE A 221 10.66 10.19 3.50
CA PHE A 221 11.63 11.25 3.20
C PHE A 221 11.48 12.43 4.17
N PHE A 222 12.62 12.94 4.61
CA PHE A 222 12.69 14.00 5.62
C PHE A 222 13.68 15.09 5.24
N ASP A 223 13.34 16.32 5.61
CA ASP A 223 14.20 17.49 5.39
C ASP A 223 13.78 18.63 6.33
N SER A 224 14.73 19.49 6.68
CA SER A 224 14.47 20.74 7.40
C SER A 224 13.55 21.72 6.65
N LEU A 225 13.56 21.64 5.32
CA LEU A 225 12.68 22.38 4.42
C LEU A 225 11.49 21.51 4.02
N LYS A 226 10.29 22.00 4.35
CA LYS A 226 9.02 21.31 4.07
C LYS A 226 8.88 20.85 2.61
N GLU A 227 9.30 21.69 1.65
CA GLU A 227 9.19 21.37 0.22
C GLU A 227 10.15 20.25 -0.18
N ASN A 228 11.39 20.27 0.31
CA ASN A 228 12.38 19.23 0.03
C ASN A 228 11.95 17.88 0.58
N ALA A 229 11.33 17.84 1.77
CA ALA A 229 10.84 16.60 2.37
C ALA A 229 9.77 15.90 1.48
N THR A 230 9.14 16.63 0.56
CA THR A 230 8.16 16.09 -0.40
C THR A 230 8.79 15.61 -1.71
N ASP A 231 10.12 15.60 -1.83
CA ASP A 231 10.81 15.19 -3.05
C ASP A 231 11.96 14.23 -2.71
N SER A 232 11.79 12.97 -3.11
CA SER A 232 12.76 11.90 -2.83
C SER A 232 14.14 12.15 -3.46
N THR A 233 14.23 13.04 -4.47
CA THR A 233 15.47 13.32 -5.19
C THR A 233 16.33 14.40 -4.53
N ILE A 234 15.77 15.15 -3.57
CA ILE A 234 16.45 16.26 -2.88
C ILE A 234 16.29 16.26 -1.35
N ALA A 235 15.44 15.42 -0.78
CA ALA A 235 15.32 15.29 0.67
C ALA A 235 16.67 14.85 1.28
N GLU A 236 17.06 15.50 2.38
CA GLU A 236 18.32 15.21 3.07
C GLU A 236 18.37 13.80 3.70
N TYR A 237 17.22 13.27 4.13
CA TYR A 237 17.13 11.96 4.77
C TYR A 237 16.10 11.06 4.10
N GLU A 238 16.46 9.78 3.99
CA GLU A 238 15.57 8.68 3.64
C GLU A 238 15.58 7.69 4.82
N ILE A 239 14.41 7.41 5.39
CA ILE A 239 14.26 6.39 6.43
C ILE A 239 13.32 5.31 5.90
N MET A 240 13.89 4.14 5.63
CA MET A 240 13.15 2.97 5.19
C MET A 240 12.92 2.00 6.34
N VAL A 241 11.82 1.25 6.29
CA VAL A 241 11.54 0.11 7.16
C VAL A 241 11.23 -1.09 6.28
N TRP A 242 12.20 -2.00 6.14
CA TRP A 242 12.06 -3.23 5.36
C TRP A 242 11.48 -4.33 6.24
N PHE A 243 10.36 -4.91 5.81
CA PHE A 243 9.71 -6.03 6.47
C PHE A 243 10.14 -7.38 5.91
N ALA A 244 10.70 -7.40 4.70
CA ALA A 244 11.35 -8.56 4.12
C ALA A 244 12.35 -8.13 3.06
N HIS A 245 13.28 -9.02 2.76
CA HIS A 245 14.07 -8.99 1.54
C HIS A 245 14.31 -10.42 1.06
N TYR A 246 14.39 -10.58 -0.25
CA TYR A 246 14.65 -11.86 -0.90
C TYR A 246 15.81 -11.69 -1.88
N GLY A 247 16.64 -12.72 -1.98
CA GLY A 247 17.78 -12.75 -2.89
C GLY A 247 18.96 -11.88 -2.43
N ASN A 248 20.14 -12.18 -2.98
CA ASN A 248 21.39 -11.55 -2.58
C ASN A 248 21.58 -10.13 -3.14
N ALA A 249 20.83 -9.73 -4.16
CA ALA A 249 20.95 -8.39 -4.74
C ALA A 249 20.12 -7.33 -4.00
N ALA A 250 19.07 -7.75 -3.26
CA ALA A 250 18.28 -6.87 -2.41
C ALA A 250 19.06 -6.55 -1.13
N GLN A 251 19.95 -5.57 -1.22
CA GLN A 251 20.81 -5.11 -0.14
C GLN A 251 20.48 -3.66 0.21
N THR A 252 20.50 -3.33 1.49
CA THR A 252 20.31 -1.95 1.92
C THR A 252 21.52 -1.10 1.55
N ILE A 253 21.29 0.20 1.44
CA ILE A 253 22.40 1.15 1.46
C ILE A 253 23.11 1.03 2.82
N GLY A 254 24.44 0.91 2.77
CA GLY A 254 25.25 0.67 3.97
C GLY A 254 25.35 -0.79 4.43
N ASN A 255 24.80 -1.77 3.70
CA ASN A 255 24.84 -3.17 4.09
C ASN A 255 26.26 -3.69 4.42
N ALA A 256 27.27 -3.32 3.61
CA ALA A 256 28.66 -3.72 3.83
C ALA A 256 29.28 -3.19 5.15
N SER A 257 28.71 -2.12 5.73
CA SER A 257 29.11 -1.58 7.03
C SER A 257 28.55 -2.38 8.21
N GLY A 258 27.58 -3.26 7.95
CA GLY A 258 26.88 -4.04 8.96
C GLY A 258 25.86 -3.24 9.77
N ILE A 259 25.30 -3.92 10.77
CA ILE A 259 24.25 -3.38 11.65
C ILE A 259 24.83 -2.29 12.57
N VAL A 260 24.20 -1.11 12.57
CA VAL A 260 24.63 0.03 13.40
C VAL A 260 23.76 0.26 14.64
N ASP A 261 22.55 -0.28 14.67
CA ASP A 261 21.63 -0.25 15.82
C ASP A 261 20.59 -1.37 15.70
N THR A 262 19.90 -1.69 16.80
CA THR A 262 18.81 -2.68 16.82
C THR A 262 17.67 -2.19 17.69
N LYS A 263 16.43 -2.35 17.20
CA LYS A 263 15.20 -2.02 17.92
C LYS A 263 14.22 -3.17 17.83
N VAL A 264 13.40 -3.34 18.87
CA VAL A 264 12.33 -4.32 18.88
C VAL A 264 11.01 -3.55 18.99
N ILE A 265 10.12 -3.77 18.03
CA ILE A 265 8.75 -3.26 18.05
C ILE A 265 7.83 -4.47 18.18
N ASN A 266 7.11 -4.56 19.30
CA ASN A 266 6.35 -5.75 19.67
C ASN A 266 7.26 -7.01 19.69
N THR A 267 7.07 -7.92 18.74
CA THR A 267 7.84 -9.16 18.59
C THR A 267 8.83 -9.11 17.42
N THR A 268 8.83 -8.04 16.63
CA THR A 268 9.67 -7.91 15.44
C THR A 268 10.96 -7.17 15.80
N THR A 269 12.10 -7.80 15.53
CA THR A 269 13.42 -7.19 15.68
C THR A 269 13.79 -6.49 14.38
N PHE A 270 14.15 -5.22 14.44
CA PHE A 270 14.63 -4.42 13.33
C PHE A 270 16.10 -4.05 13.55
N ASN A 271 16.93 -4.32 12.54
CA ASN A 271 18.35 -3.97 12.51
C ASN A 271 18.55 -2.77 11.60
N LEU A 272 19.19 -1.72 12.11
CA LEU A 272 19.48 -0.51 11.36
C LEU A 272 20.75 -0.69 10.53
N TYR A 273 20.66 -0.32 9.27
CA TYR A 273 21.78 -0.08 8.37
C TYR A 273 21.84 1.40 8.01
N TYR A 274 23.04 1.89 7.72
CA TYR A 274 23.26 3.29 7.36
C TYR A 274 24.30 3.42 6.25
N GLY A 275 23.97 4.22 5.26
CA GLY A 275 24.91 4.71 4.28
C GLY A 275 24.46 6.01 3.66
N ASN A 276 25.18 6.45 2.64
CA ASN A 276 24.84 7.65 1.89
C ASN A 276 24.52 7.28 0.45
N HIS A 277 23.56 7.99 -0.12
CA HIS A 277 23.24 7.97 -1.54
C HIS A 277 23.49 9.36 -2.12
N THR A 278 23.91 9.44 -3.37
CA THR A 278 23.88 10.71 -4.10
C THR A 278 22.58 10.74 -4.88
N ALA A 279 21.57 11.36 -4.27
CA ALA A 279 20.27 11.53 -4.89
C ALA A 279 20.32 12.64 -5.95
N GLY A 280 19.46 12.50 -6.97
CA GLY A 280 19.10 13.54 -7.92
C GLY A 280 20.19 14.58 -8.20
N GLN A 281 19.93 15.82 -7.79
CA GLN A 281 20.72 17.02 -8.11
C GLN A 281 22.10 17.08 -7.41
N ASN A 282 22.81 15.95 -7.31
CA ASN A 282 24.03 15.75 -6.53
C ASN A 282 23.84 16.04 -5.04
N VAL A 283 22.65 15.78 -4.51
CA VAL A 283 22.34 15.94 -3.09
C VAL A 283 22.86 14.71 -2.36
N LEU A 284 23.61 14.92 -1.29
CA LEU A 284 23.99 13.84 -0.39
C LEU A 284 22.79 13.51 0.49
N GLN A 285 22.18 12.35 0.28
CA GLN A 285 21.09 11.85 1.08
C GLN A 285 21.60 10.82 2.08
N HIS A 286 21.20 10.96 3.33
CA HIS A 286 21.49 10.03 4.41
C HIS A 286 20.41 8.96 4.47
N VAL A 287 20.78 7.71 4.20
CA VAL A 287 19.83 6.60 4.09
C VAL A 287 19.95 5.69 5.30
N TYR A 288 18.83 5.55 6.00
CA TYR A 288 18.67 4.73 7.20
C TYR A 288 17.65 3.63 6.92
N THR A 289 18.07 2.38 6.93
CA THR A 289 17.17 1.26 6.64
C THR A 289 17.04 0.35 7.86
N TRP A 290 15.86 0.31 8.47
CA TRP A 290 15.51 -0.65 9.51
C TRP A 290 15.01 -1.93 8.86
N VAL A 291 15.76 -3.03 8.96
CA VAL A 291 15.42 -4.32 8.35
C VAL A 291 14.93 -5.29 9.41
N ALA A 292 13.71 -5.81 9.25
CA ALA A 292 13.20 -6.89 10.07
C ALA A 292 14.14 -8.10 9.99
N SER A 293 14.47 -8.70 11.13
CA SER A 293 15.41 -9.83 11.19
C SER A 293 14.86 -11.08 10.50
N GLU A 294 13.55 -11.16 10.31
CA GLU A 294 12.83 -12.22 9.62
C GLU A 294 11.75 -11.59 8.73
N ALA A 295 11.39 -12.29 7.64
CA ALA A 295 10.30 -11.86 6.78
C ALA A 295 8.98 -11.71 7.57
N THR A 296 8.45 -10.49 7.58
CA THR A 296 7.30 -10.08 8.38
C THR A 296 6.14 -9.71 7.44
N GLU A 297 5.39 -10.74 7.03
CA GLU A 297 4.22 -10.61 6.14
C GLU A 297 3.00 -9.99 6.83
N LEU A 298 2.95 -10.07 8.16
CA LEU A 298 1.91 -9.51 9.00
C LEU A 298 2.56 -8.59 10.03
N PHE A 299 2.15 -7.33 10.06
CA PHE A 299 2.65 -6.40 11.06
C PHE A 299 1.53 -5.48 11.56
N THR A 300 1.40 -5.38 12.88
CA THR A 300 0.55 -4.41 13.54
C THR A 300 1.35 -3.74 14.66
N GLY A 301 1.52 -2.42 14.60
CA GLY A 301 2.25 -1.69 15.63
C GLY A 301 2.62 -0.26 15.26
N ASP A 302 3.09 0.49 16.26
CA ASP A 302 3.64 1.84 16.09
C ASP A 302 5.12 1.77 15.70
N ILE A 303 5.45 2.27 14.51
CA ILE A 303 6.84 2.34 14.01
C ILE A 303 7.53 3.68 14.33
N SER A 304 6.84 4.64 14.96
CA SER A 304 7.45 5.90 15.40
C SER A 304 8.70 5.73 16.29
N PRO A 305 8.87 4.66 17.09
CA PRO A 305 10.11 4.43 17.84
C PRO A 305 11.36 4.20 16.95
N LEU A 306 11.18 3.77 15.69
CA LEU A 306 12.28 3.63 14.72
C LEU A 306 12.76 5.00 14.21
N ILE A 307 11.84 5.93 14.02
CA ILE A 307 12.14 7.32 13.62
C ILE A 307 12.77 8.08 14.80
N THR A 308 12.14 8.01 15.98
CA THR A 308 12.63 8.73 17.17
C THR A 308 13.99 8.21 17.67
N ALA A 309 14.33 6.95 17.38
CA ALA A 309 15.68 6.43 17.63
C ALA A 309 16.75 7.21 16.86
N LEU A 310 16.44 7.72 15.66
CA LEU A 310 17.35 8.54 14.86
C LEU A 310 17.37 9.98 15.35
N THR A 311 16.20 10.58 15.63
CA THR A 311 16.13 11.99 16.09
C THR A 311 16.68 12.20 17.50
N SER A 312 16.76 11.16 18.32
CA SER A 312 17.40 11.21 19.63
C SER A 312 18.93 11.30 19.59
N LYS A 313 19.54 11.08 18.42
CA LYS A 313 21.00 11.11 18.24
C LYS A 313 21.45 12.51 17.83
N ALA A 314 22.67 12.87 18.23
CA ALA A 314 23.25 14.19 17.93
C ALA A 314 24.15 14.16 16.70
N GLY A 315 24.17 15.27 15.95
CA GLY A 315 25.08 15.51 14.83
C GLY A 315 24.33 15.74 13.51
N ALA A 316 24.97 16.44 12.58
CA ALA A 316 24.39 16.87 11.32
C ALA A 316 24.06 15.73 10.33
N ARG A 317 24.29 14.47 10.71
CA ARG A 317 23.95 13.29 9.89
C ARG A 317 22.58 12.70 10.25
N TYR A 318 21.99 13.12 11.36
CA TYR A 318 20.73 12.58 11.87
C TYR A 318 19.63 13.62 11.73
N PRO A 319 18.40 13.20 11.43
CA PRO A 319 17.27 14.12 11.42
C PRO A 319 17.05 14.72 12.79
N SER A 320 16.55 15.96 12.81
CA SER A 320 16.15 16.71 14.00
C SER A 320 14.64 16.58 14.23
N ASP A 321 14.17 16.78 15.46
CA ASP A 321 12.73 16.88 15.76
C ASP A 321 12.03 18.04 15.03
N LYS A 322 12.78 18.99 14.48
CA LYS A 322 12.27 20.09 13.68
C LYS A 322 12.13 19.78 12.20
N ASP A 323 12.70 18.67 11.73
CA ASP A 323 12.61 18.29 10.33
C ASP A 323 11.19 17.82 9.99
N TYR A 324 10.83 17.94 8.72
CA TYR A 324 9.54 17.52 8.21
C TYR A 324 9.63 16.09 7.70
N MET A 325 8.66 15.24 8.02
CA MET A 325 8.35 14.04 7.24
C MET A 325 7.40 14.44 6.12
N GLY A 326 7.86 14.37 4.87
CA GLY A 326 7.10 14.87 3.72
C GLY A 326 6.48 13.77 2.86
N ARG A 327 7.01 12.55 2.91
CA ARG A 327 6.46 11.39 2.21
C ARG A 327 6.41 10.18 3.12
N PHE A 328 5.43 9.34 2.84
CA PHE A 328 5.28 7.99 3.38
C PHE A 328 4.73 7.12 2.26
N GLY A 329 5.47 6.12 1.83
CA GLY A 329 5.05 5.11 0.86
C GLY A 329 5.27 3.71 1.37
N PHE A 330 4.34 2.80 1.11
CA PHE A 330 4.52 1.36 1.36
C PHE A 330 4.50 0.61 0.03
N GLY A 331 5.49 -0.23 -0.20
CA GLY A 331 5.65 -0.91 -1.48
C GLY A 331 6.74 -1.98 -1.48
N SER A 332 7.27 -2.26 -2.65
CA SER A 332 8.28 -3.27 -2.87
C SER A 332 9.24 -2.83 -3.96
N GLU A 333 10.55 -2.83 -3.69
CA GLU A 333 11.55 -2.55 -4.72
C GLU A 333 11.77 -3.79 -5.60
N ALA A 334 11.53 -3.66 -6.89
CA ALA A 334 11.68 -4.71 -7.88
C ALA A 334 13.11 -4.68 -8.47
N TYR A 335 13.95 -5.63 -8.06
CA TYR A 335 15.30 -5.78 -8.62
C TYR A 335 15.25 -6.67 -9.85
N TYR A 336 15.03 -7.97 -9.68
CA TYR A 336 14.87 -8.90 -10.80
C TYR A 336 14.23 -10.22 -10.38
N ALA A 337 13.65 -10.91 -11.37
CA ALA A 337 13.07 -12.24 -11.24
C ALA A 337 13.03 -12.90 -12.63
N ASN A 338 13.37 -14.19 -12.72
CA ASN A 338 13.43 -14.92 -14.01
C ASN A 338 12.04 -15.26 -14.59
N GLN A 339 10.98 -15.01 -13.84
CA GLN A 339 9.60 -15.17 -14.26
C GLN A 339 8.72 -14.18 -13.51
N ASN A 340 7.46 -14.06 -13.95
CA ASN A 340 6.49 -13.18 -13.30
C ASN A 340 6.27 -13.58 -11.84
N VAL A 341 6.26 -12.55 -10.99
CA VAL A 341 5.87 -12.62 -9.59
C VAL A 341 4.83 -11.54 -9.29
N THR A 342 4.00 -11.80 -8.29
CA THR A 342 2.95 -10.88 -7.84
C THR A 342 3.18 -10.51 -6.38
N PHE A 343 3.41 -9.22 -6.10
CA PHE A 343 3.34 -8.65 -4.76
C PHE A 343 1.89 -8.24 -4.47
N TYR A 344 1.32 -8.74 -3.39
CA TYR A 344 -0.08 -8.52 -3.03
C TYR A 344 -0.21 -7.90 -1.65
N VAL A 345 -1.03 -6.87 -1.53
CA VAL A 345 -1.33 -6.18 -0.28
C VAL A 345 -2.86 -6.19 -0.06
N PRO A 346 -3.41 -7.25 0.55
CA PRO A 346 -4.82 -7.33 0.89
C PRO A 346 -5.24 -6.36 2.00
N LYS A 347 -4.28 -5.91 2.81
CA LYS A 347 -4.54 -5.00 3.93
C LYS A 347 -3.37 -4.05 4.13
N LEU A 348 -3.70 -2.77 4.16
CA LEU A 348 -2.84 -1.72 4.67
C LEU A 348 -3.71 -0.69 5.38
N GLU A 349 -3.35 -0.40 6.62
CA GLU A 349 -3.85 0.73 7.37
C GLU A 349 -2.67 1.54 7.90
N VAL A 350 -2.71 2.85 7.69
CA VAL A 350 -1.71 3.81 8.17
C VAL A 350 -2.43 4.86 8.98
N ASP A 351 -2.08 5.01 10.25
CA ASP A 351 -2.63 6.03 11.14
C ASP A 351 -1.50 6.90 11.70
N ILE A 352 -1.39 8.11 11.14
CA ILE A 352 -0.41 9.12 11.52
C ILE A 352 -1.07 10.06 12.55
N GLN A 353 -0.65 9.97 13.81
CA GLN A 353 -1.21 10.79 14.88
C GLN A 353 -0.30 11.96 15.21
N THR A 354 -0.86 13.16 15.22
CA THR A 354 -0.22 14.41 15.63
C THR A 354 -0.76 14.97 16.93
#